data_AF-A0A5K0XEV8-F1
#
_entry.id   AF-A0A5K0XEV8-F1
#
_cell.length_a   1.000
_cell.length_b   1.000
_cell.length_c   1.000
_cell.angle_alpha   90.00
_cell.angle_beta   90.00
_cell.angle_gamma   90.00
#
_symmetry.space_group_name_H-M   'P 1'
#
loop_
_entity.id
_entity.type
_entity.pdbx_description
1 polymer ?
#
loop_
_entity_poly.entity_id
_entity_poly.type
_entity_poly.pdbx_seq_one_letter_code
_entity_poly.pdbx_strand_id
1 'polypeptide(L)' 'FKSTDVPTTVYKGAPDFCTVYIISKGKVSSVRQATRSVPAVVRQTTNLLTIQKLEPVKNPPPAPISK' A
#
# COMPACT_ATOMS: atom_id res chain seq x y z
N PHE A 1 3.55 -27.67 19.79
CA PHE A 1 3.66 -26.30 19.24
C PHE A 1 2.75 -26.17 18.02
N LYS A 2 1.65 -25.43 18.14
CA LYS A 2 0.83 -25.05 16.98
C LYS A 2 1.52 -23.84 16.36
N SER A 3 2.35 -24.07 15.34
CA SER A 3 3.03 -22.99 14.65
C SER A 3 1.95 -22.13 13.99
N THR A 4 1.69 -20.93 14.53
CA THR A 4 0.80 -19.99 13.88
C THR A 4 1.41 -19.64 12.54
N ASP A 5 0.69 -19.93 11.46
CA ASP A 5 1.17 -19.65 10.11
C ASP A 5 1.25 -18.13 9.92
N VAL A 6 2.48 -17.61 10.06
CA VAL A 6 2.82 -16.20 9.89
C VAL A 6 2.29 -15.65 8.56
N PRO A 7 2.47 -16.32 7.39
CA PRO A 7 1.94 -15.78 6.14
C PRO A 7 0.41 -15.66 6.15
N THR A 8 -0.32 -16.64 6.71
CA THR A 8 -1.77 -16.54 6.89
C THR A 8 -2.16 -15.39 7.83
N THR A 9 -1.38 -15.18 8.90
CA THR A 9 -1.66 -14.11 9.88
C THR A 9 -1.49 -12.73 9.25
N VAL A 10 -0.42 -12.53 8.48
CA VAL A 10 -0.19 -11.28 7.72
C VAL A 10 -1.28 -11.10 6.66
N TYR A 11 -1.62 -12.16 5.92
CA TYR A 11 -2.66 -12.13 4.89
C TYR A 11 -4.05 -11.79 5.43
N LYS A 12 -4.38 -12.18 6.67
CA LYS A 12 -5.66 -11.85 7.30
C LYS A 12 -5.63 -10.52 8.06
N GLY A 13 -4.50 -10.17 8.67
CA GLY A 13 -4.35 -8.98 9.51
C GLY A 13 -4.03 -7.70 8.74
N ALA A 14 -3.51 -7.79 7.52
CA ALA A 14 -3.15 -6.62 6.73
C ALA A 14 -4.41 -5.83 6.28
N PRO A 15 -4.42 -4.49 6.36
CA PRO A 15 -5.51 -3.64 5.88
C PRO A 15 -5.78 -3.72 4.38
N ASP A 16 -6.98 -3.32 3.95
CA ASP A 16 -7.49 -3.35 2.57
C ASP A 16 -6.72 -2.48 1.56
N PHE A 17 -5.98 -1.49 2.03
CA PHE A 17 -5.08 -0.67 1.22
C PHE A 17 -3.71 -1.33 0.94
N CYS A 18 -3.39 -2.46 1.59
CA CYS A 18 -2.16 -3.20 1.36
C CYS A 18 -2.38 -4.28 0.30
N THR A 19 -1.48 -4.33 -0.68
CA THR A 19 -1.31 -5.50 -1.53
C THR A 19 -0.42 -6.50 -0.82
N VAL A 20 -0.91 -7.73 -0.60
CA VAL A 20 -0.17 -8.79 0.10
C VAL A 20 0.12 -9.94 -0.85
N TYR A 21 1.38 -10.39 -0.86
CA TYR A 21 1.84 -11.54 -1.62
C TYR A 21 2.30 -12.63 -0.66
N ILE A 22 1.81 -13.86 -0.83
CA ILE A 22 2.38 -15.04 -0.19
C ILE A 22 3.26 -15.74 -1.24
N ILE A 23 4.55 -15.86 -0.94
CA ILE A 23 5.55 -16.45 -1.83
C ILE A 23 6.11 -17.71 -1.16
N SER A 24 6.21 -18.80 -1.92
CA SER A 24 6.73 -20.08 -1.45
C SER A 24 7.41 -20.82 -2.59
N LYS A 25 8.58 -21.41 -2.32
CA LYS A 25 9.36 -22.17 -3.32
C LYS A 25 9.58 -21.40 -4.64
N GLY A 26 9.86 -20.10 -4.54
CA GLY A 26 10.11 -19.24 -5.69
C GLY A 26 8.87 -18.88 -6.54
N LYS A 27 7.65 -19.21 -6.07
CA LYS A 27 6.39 -18.86 -6.77
C LYS A 27 5.43 -18.16 -5.82
N VAL A 28 4.57 -17.32 -6.39
CA VAL A 28 3.45 -16.71 -5.66
C VAL A 28 2.37 -17.77 -5.46
N SER A 29 2.07 -18.09 -4.21
CA SER A 29 1.02 -19.05 -3.86
C SER A 29 -0.34 -18.38 -3.69
N SER A 30 -0.37 -17.12 -3.23
CA SER A 30 -1.60 -16.34 -3.11
C SER A 30 -1.32 -14.85 -3.18
N VAL A 31 -2.30 -14.08 -3.66
CA VAL A 31 -2.26 -12.63 -3.80
C VAL A 31 -3.54 -12.03 -3.24
N ARG A 32 -3.40 -10.93 -2.50
CA ARG A 32 -4.52 -10.03 -2.18
C ARG A 32 -4.18 -8.66 -2.70
N GLN A 33 -4.88 -8.22 -3.74
CA GLN A 33 -4.70 -6.88 -4.30
C GLN A 33 -5.34 -5.85 -3.37
N ALA A 34 -4.67 -4.71 -3.20
CA ALA A 34 -5.29 -3.56 -2.55
C ALA A 34 -6.51 -3.11 -3.35
N THR A 35 -7.63 -2.91 -2.67
CA THR A 35 -8.88 -2.42 -3.28
C THR A 35 -9.15 -0.95 -2.96
N ARG A 36 -8.50 -0.44 -1.92
CA ARG A 36 -8.68 0.92 -1.42
C ARG A 36 -7.39 1.71 -1.51
N SER A 37 -7.50 3.00 -1.77
CA SER A 37 -6.37 3.91 -1.64
C SER A 37 -5.89 3.95 -0.19
N VAL A 38 -4.59 4.17 -0.01
CA VAL A 38 -4.00 4.36 1.32
C VAL A 38 -4.70 5.55 1.99
N PRO A 39 -5.20 5.40 3.23
CA PRO A 39 -5.78 6.52 3.96
C PRO A 39 -4.74 7.64 4.02
N ALA A 40 -5.13 8.87 3.65
CA ALA A 40 -4.31 10.03 3.92
C ALA A 40 -4.07 10.06 5.43
N VAL A 41 -2.81 9.88 5.84
CA VAL A 41 -2.46 9.82 7.26
C VAL A 41 -2.72 11.21 7.84
N VAL A 42 -3.91 11.43 8.40
CA VAL A 42 -4.13 12.55 9.29
C VAL A 42 -3.39 12.19 10.57
N ARG A 43 -2.10 12.55 10.63
CA ARG A 43 -1.36 12.54 11.89
C ARG A 43 -2.07 13.54 12.79
N GLN A 44 -2.96 13.07 13.66
CA GLN A 44 -3.43 13.86 14.79
C GLN A 44 -2.27 13.94 15.78
N THR A 45 -1.22 14.68 15.42
CA THR A 45 -0.34 15.25 16.42
C THR A 45 -1.19 16.24 17.18
N THR A 46 -1.37 15.98 18.48
CA THR A 46 -1.79 16.99 19.44
C THR A 46 -0.99 18.29 19.18
N ASN A 47 -1.72 19.40 19.06
CA ASN A 47 -1.32 20.77 18.67
C ASN A 47 -1.24 21.12 17.16
N LEU A 48 -2.42 21.42 16.62
CA LEU A 48 -2.83 22.53 15.74
C LEU A 48 -1.75 23.25 14.89
N LEU A 49 -1.97 23.19 13.55
CA LEU A 49 -1.44 24.03 12.45
C LEU A 49 -0.13 23.59 11.78
N THR A 50 -0.15 22.60 10.89
CA THR A 50 0.55 22.76 9.59
C THR A 50 -0.09 21.88 8.51
N ILE A 51 -0.24 22.46 7.34
CA ILE A 51 -0.97 22.00 6.15
C ILE A 51 -0.44 20.67 5.59
N GLN A 52 -1.26 19.63 5.50
CA GLN A 52 -1.03 18.48 4.61
C GLN A 52 -2.08 18.44 3.49
N LYS A 53 -1.97 19.42 2.60
CA LYS A 53 -2.41 19.29 1.20
C LYS A 53 -1.19 18.86 0.40
N LEU A 54 -0.98 17.55 0.30
CA LEU A 54 -0.14 16.98 -0.75
C LEU A 54 -1.10 16.39 -1.78
N GLU A 55 -1.56 17.26 -2.68
CA GLU A 55 -2.21 16.81 -3.92
C GLU A 55 -1.24 15.88 -4.66
N PRO A 56 -1.72 14.75 -5.23
CA PRO A 56 -0.87 13.88 -6.02
C PRO A 56 -0.28 14.69 -7.20
N VAL A 57 1.06 14.72 -7.30
CA VAL A 57 1.79 15.35 -8.39
C VAL A 57 1.28 14.76 -9.71
N LYS A 58 0.53 15.57 -10.47
CA LYS A 58 0.13 15.28 -11.85
C LYS A 58 1.41 15.26 -12.70
N ASN A 59 1.92 14.06 -12.99
CA ASN A 59 3.05 13.89 -13.91
C ASN A 59 2.71 14.56 -15.26
N PRO A 60 3.59 15.40 -15.83
CA PRO A 60 3.36 15.95 -17.17
C PRO A 60 3.47 14.82 -18.22
N PRO A 61 2.65 14.83 -19.29
CA PRO A 61 2.79 13.88 -20.38
C PRO A 61 4.16 14.06 -21.05
N PRO A 62 4.86 12.97 -21.42
CA PRO A 62 6.09 13.08 -22.19
C PRO A 62 5.79 13.74 -23.54
N ALA A 63 6.52 14.81 -23.84
CA ALA A 63 6.42 15.49 -25.14
C ALA A 63 6.79 14.52 -26.27
N PRO A 64 6.12 14.57 -27.44
CA PRO A 64 6.56 13.82 -28.61
C PRO A 64 7.85 14.43 -29.15
N ILE A 65 8.95 13.68 -29.09
CA ILE A 65 10.17 14.06 -29.82
C ILE A 65 9.97 13.60 -31.26
N SER A 66 9.56 14.54 -32.12
CA SER A 66 9.61 14.39 -33.57
C SER A 66 10.99 14.83 -34.05
N LYS A 67 11.75 13.90 -34.64
CA LYS A 67 12.67 14.16 -35.75
C LYS A 67 12.70 12.95 -36.67
#